data_AF-A0A317UAK6-F1
#
_entry.id   AF-A0A317UAK6-F1
#
_cell.length_a   1.000
_cell.length_b   1.000
_cell.length_c   1.000
_cell.angle_alpha   90.00
_cell.angle_beta   90.00
_cell.angle_gamma   90.00
#
_symmetry.space_group_name_H-M   'P 1'
#
loop_
_entity.id
_entity.type
_entity.pdbx_description
1 polymer ?
#
loop_
_entity_poly.entity_id
_entity_poly.type
_entity_poly.pdbx_seq_one_letter_code
_entity_poly.pdbx_strand_id
1 'polypeptide(L)'
;MKRRGYIISAVLLVIDLLCFAFGGVFIALAAIIYALGIGEHIARVKYRVIPCDPSLGVKHAKLDNCYQRVREKVAAEGRNLPNNIKVCLIPGDEMNAYCFGARSIGVTEGALNLDNRTVEAIIAHELGHLTNGDSVLNMVLIVNCLGIIAVLAFYQFALIACVYIIMVICCMMGLFRFSFASYFITSKISGLIRFVMEAAKTIVLQVSRLVISALGRRSEFMADRFAADMGYAFYLRRFLERFAPDTGASGQTFLSVLYDTHPSLALRIQQLNSIDKQRMLPWA
;
A
#
# COMPACT_ATOMS: atom_id res chain seq x y z
N MET A 1 -18.14 9.74 5.84
CA MET A 1 -16.90 9.42 5.11
C MET A 1 -17.19 8.35 4.06
N LYS A 2 -16.73 8.52 2.82
CA LYS A 2 -16.93 7.54 1.75
C LYS A 2 -15.78 6.53 1.81
N ARG A 3 -16.09 5.24 1.96
CA ARG A 3 -15.15 4.08 1.99
C ARG A 3 -14.41 3.91 0.66
N ARG A 4 -13.62 4.90 0.26
CA ARG A 4 -13.08 5.04 -1.10
C ARG A 4 -12.11 3.92 -1.44
N GLY A 5 -11.26 3.54 -0.50
CA GLY A 5 -10.29 2.46 -0.70
C GLY A 5 -10.98 1.15 -1.07
N TYR A 6 -12.06 0.80 -0.37
CA TYR A 6 -12.88 -0.37 -0.68
C TYR A 6 -13.57 -0.28 -2.05
N ILE A 7 -14.12 0.90 -2.40
CA ILE A 7 -14.78 1.09 -3.70
C ILE A 7 -13.78 0.93 -4.85
N ILE A 8 -12.61 1.58 -4.76
CA ILE A 8 -11.57 1.48 -5.80
C ILE A 8 -11.07 0.03 -5.89
N SER A 9 -10.86 -0.64 -4.75
CA SER A 9 -10.47 -2.06 -4.73
C SER A 9 -11.51 -2.93 -5.43
N ALA A 10 -12.80 -2.72 -5.17
CA ALA A 10 -13.88 -3.47 -5.82
C ALA A 10 -13.90 -3.22 -7.34
N VAL A 11 -13.73 -1.97 -7.78
CA VAL A 11 -13.66 -1.62 -9.20
C VAL A 11 -12.47 -2.30 -9.88
N LEU A 12 -11.30 -2.31 -9.24
CA LEU A 12 -10.11 -3.01 -9.76
C LEU A 12 -10.35 -4.52 -9.90
N LEU A 13 -10.95 -5.15 -8.89
CA LEU A 13 -11.30 -6.57 -8.96
C LEU A 13 -12.30 -6.88 -10.08
N VAL A 14 -13.27 -6.00 -10.32
CA VAL A 14 -14.22 -6.14 -11.45
C VAL A 14 -13.49 -6.01 -12.79
N ILE A 15 -12.58 -5.05 -12.93
CA ILE A 15 -11.75 -4.90 -14.13
C ILE A 15 -10.91 -6.17 -14.37
N ASP A 16 -10.28 -6.70 -13.32
CA ASP A 16 -9.49 -7.93 -13.40
C ASP A 16 -10.35 -9.13 -13.84
N LEU A 17 -11.58 -9.24 -13.32
CA LEU A 17 -12.53 -10.27 -13.72
C LEU A 17 -12.97 -10.13 -15.19
N LEU A 18 -13.17 -8.90 -15.69
CA LEU A 18 -13.47 -8.66 -17.10
C LEU A 18 -12.29 -9.05 -18.02
N CYS A 19 -11.07 -8.95 -17.52
CA CYS A 19 -9.84 -9.36 -18.20
C CYS A 19 -9.54 -10.87 -18.07
N PHE A 20 -10.56 -11.72 -17.88
CA PHE A 20 -10.38 -13.17 -17.64
C PHE A 20 -9.54 -13.88 -18.72
N ALA A 21 -9.70 -13.49 -19.98
CA ALA A 21 -8.99 -14.09 -21.12
C ALA A 21 -7.45 -13.92 -21.05
N PHE A 22 -6.97 -12.92 -20.30
CA PHE A 22 -5.56 -12.62 -20.12
C PHE A 22 -5.04 -13.03 -18.73
N GLY A 23 -5.76 -13.89 -18.00
CA GLY A 23 -5.39 -14.35 -16.67
C GLY A 23 -5.85 -13.45 -15.52
N GLY A 24 -6.71 -12.46 -15.78
CA GLY A 24 -7.19 -11.52 -14.76
C GLY A 24 -7.96 -12.17 -13.61
N VAL A 25 -8.63 -13.31 -13.83
CA VAL A 25 -9.29 -14.09 -12.76
C VAL A 25 -8.28 -14.56 -11.69
N PHE A 26 -7.09 -14.99 -12.09
CA PHE A 26 -6.06 -15.40 -11.13
C PHE A 26 -5.54 -14.23 -10.31
N ILE A 27 -5.41 -13.05 -10.93
CA ILE A 27 -5.02 -11.81 -10.26
C ILE A 27 -6.09 -11.41 -9.25
N ALA A 28 -7.36 -11.40 -9.64
CA ALA A 28 -8.48 -11.06 -8.76
C ALA A 28 -8.57 -12.01 -7.55
N LEU A 29 -8.46 -13.33 -7.78
CA LEU A 29 -8.46 -14.33 -6.70
C LEU A 29 -7.27 -14.15 -5.76
N ALA A 30 -6.07 -13.97 -6.30
CA ALA A 30 -4.88 -13.71 -5.50
C ALA A 30 -5.03 -12.44 -4.65
N ALA A 31 -5.60 -11.37 -5.22
CA ALA A 31 -5.83 -10.11 -4.52
C ALA A 31 -6.84 -10.27 -3.38
N ILE A 32 -7.93 -11.01 -3.59
CA ILE A 32 -8.92 -11.30 -2.55
C ILE A 32 -8.30 -12.12 -1.41
N ILE A 33 -7.59 -13.21 -1.75
CA ILE A 33 -6.95 -14.08 -0.75
C ILE A 33 -5.91 -13.31 0.06
N TYR A 34 -5.12 -12.45 -0.60
CA TYR A 34 -4.11 -11.64 0.05
C TYR A 34 -4.73 -10.55 0.91
N ALA A 35 -5.67 -9.77 0.39
CA ALA A 35 -6.23 -8.62 1.10
C ALA A 35 -7.16 -9.00 2.27
N LEU A 36 -7.91 -10.11 2.16
CA LEU A 36 -8.87 -10.54 3.19
C LEU A 36 -8.34 -11.66 4.11
N GLY A 37 -7.33 -12.41 3.67
CA GLY A 37 -6.83 -13.56 4.41
C GLY A 37 -5.40 -13.37 4.92
N ILE A 38 -4.44 -13.52 4.01
CA ILE A 38 -3.04 -13.79 4.38
C ILE A 38 -2.24 -12.50 4.63
N GLY A 39 -2.58 -11.41 3.93
CA GLY A 39 -1.81 -10.15 3.95
C GLY A 39 -1.70 -9.53 5.34
N GLU A 40 -2.76 -9.59 6.14
CA GLU A 40 -2.72 -9.13 7.53
C GLU A 40 -1.79 -9.98 8.39
N HIS A 41 -1.77 -11.30 8.19
CA HIS A 41 -0.87 -12.19 8.92
C HIS A 41 0.60 -11.96 8.53
N ILE A 42 0.88 -11.84 7.23
CA ILE A 42 2.24 -11.52 6.72
C ILE A 42 2.73 -10.20 7.30
N ALA A 43 1.87 -9.17 7.32
CA ALA A 43 2.22 -7.88 7.90
C ALA A 43 2.57 -8.00 9.39
N ARG A 44 1.78 -8.75 10.16
CA ARG A 44 2.05 -8.98 11.59
C ARG A 44 3.40 -9.67 11.83
N VAL A 45 3.75 -10.66 11.00
CA VAL A 45 5.04 -11.34 11.11
C VAL A 45 6.19 -10.41 10.71
N LYS A 46 6.04 -9.66 9.60
CA LYS A 46 7.05 -8.72 9.10
C LYS A 46 7.41 -7.66 10.14
N TYR A 47 6.41 -7.07 10.79
CA TYR A 47 6.61 -6.03 11.80
C TYR A 47 6.80 -6.59 13.22
N ARG A 48 6.91 -7.92 13.40
CA ARG A 48 7.05 -8.59 14.71
C ARG A 48 6.06 -8.06 15.75
N VAL A 49 4.81 -7.98 15.32
CA VAL A 49 3.74 -7.32 16.06
C VAL A 49 3.42 -8.08 17.35
N ILE A 50 3.43 -7.38 18.48
CA ILE A 50 3.02 -7.89 19.78
C ILE A 50 1.59 -7.39 20.05
N PRO A 51 0.60 -8.27 20.27
CA PRO A 51 -0.75 -7.82 20.60
C PRO A 51 -0.73 -6.95 21.86
N CYS A 52 -1.55 -5.90 21.88
CA CYS A 52 -1.59 -5.03 23.04
C CYS A 52 -2.23 -5.75 24.22
N ASP A 53 -1.47 -5.93 25.30
CA ASP A 53 -1.96 -6.44 26.57
C ASP A 53 -1.65 -5.44 27.68
N PRO A 54 -2.67 -4.74 28.23
CA PRO A 54 -2.50 -3.74 29.29
C PRO A 54 -1.79 -4.28 30.54
N SER A 55 -1.83 -5.61 30.77
CA SER A 55 -1.20 -6.25 31.93
C SER A 55 0.32 -6.43 31.80
N LEU A 56 0.85 -6.38 30.58
CA LEU A 56 2.28 -6.66 30.31
C LEU A 56 3.20 -5.45 30.50
N GLY A 57 2.68 -4.21 30.59
CA GLY A 57 3.52 -3.06 30.90
C GLY A 57 2.92 -1.68 30.64
N VAL A 58 3.63 -0.66 31.12
CA VAL A 58 3.21 0.75 31.08
C VAL A 58 2.97 1.23 29.64
N LYS A 59 3.79 0.81 28.67
CA LYS A 59 3.63 1.18 27.26
C LYS A 59 2.36 0.59 26.65
N HIS A 60 2.03 -0.66 26.95
CA HIS A 60 0.78 -1.30 26.49
C HIS A 60 -0.45 -0.62 27.10
N ALA A 61 -0.42 -0.36 28.41
CA ALA A 61 -1.51 0.38 29.07
C ALA A 61 -1.68 1.79 28.48
N LYS A 62 -0.59 2.48 28.17
CA LYS A 62 -0.64 3.80 27.52
C LYS A 62 -1.27 3.73 26.13
N LEU A 63 -0.87 2.76 25.32
CA LEU A 63 -1.41 2.55 23.97
C LEU A 63 -2.92 2.26 24.01
N ASP A 64 -3.36 1.34 24.85
CA ASP A 64 -4.78 1.01 25.00
C ASP A 64 -5.58 2.24 25.48
N ASN A 65 -5.10 2.94 26.51
CA ASN A 65 -5.76 4.15 27.01
C ASN A 65 -5.88 5.26 25.94
N CYS A 66 -4.81 5.53 25.19
CA CYS A 66 -4.85 6.50 24.10
C CYS A 66 -5.83 6.07 23.00
N TYR A 67 -5.82 4.78 22.64
CA TYR A 67 -6.74 4.24 21.65
C TYR A 67 -8.21 4.34 22.09
N GLN A 68 -8.55 3.97 23.32
CA GLN A 68 -9.93 4.07 23.82
C GLN A 68 -10.41 5.52 23.80
N ARG A 69 -9.59 6.50 24.22
CA ARG A 69 -9.96 7.92 24.16
C ARG A 69 -10.24 8.40 22.75
N VAL A 70 -9.42 8.02 21.77
CA VAL A 70 -9.67 8.37 20.37
C VAL A 70 -10.94 7.67 19.86
N ARG A 71 -11.12 6.39 20.18
CA ARG A 71 -12.30 5.62 19.79
C ARG A 71 -13.60 6.22 20.33
N GLU A 72 -13.63 6.60 21.60
CA GLU A 72 -14.77 7.27 22.24
C GLU A 72 -15.09 8.59 21.55
N LYS A 73 -14.06 9.39 21.22
CA LYS A 73 -14.24 10.67 20.51
C LYS A 73 -14.80 10.47 19.09
N VAL A 74 -14.28 9.49 18.37
CA VAL A 74 -14.77 9.13 17.02
C VAL A 74 -16.22 8.63 17.07
N ALA A 75 -16.56 7.84 18.11
CA ALA A 75 -17.93 7.38 18.34
C ALA A 75 -18.88 8.54 18.68
N ALA A 76 -18.43 9.52 19.48
CA ALA A 76 -19.19 10.71 19.83
C ALA A 76 -19.50 11.61 18.63
N GLU A 77 -18.59 11.67 17.64
CA GLU A 77 -18.84 12.35 16.35
C GLU A 77 -19.74 11.55 15.38
N GLY A 78 -20.26 10.38 15.81
CA GLY A 78 -21.16 9.56 15.00
C GLY A 78 -20.48 8.87 13.81
N ARG A 79 -19.15 8.72 13.83
CA ARG A 79 -18.42 8.02 12.77
C ARG A 79 -18.33 6.52 13.08
N ASN A 80 -18.80 5.71 12.13
CA ASN A 80 -18.69 4.26 12.22
C ASN A 80 -17.25 3.79 12.01
N LEU A 81 -16.63 3.28 13.08
CA LEU A 81 -15.38 2.54 13.02
C LEU A 81 -15.63 1.09 12.60
N PRO A 82 -14.67 0.44 11.92
CA PRO A 82 -14.71 -1.01 11.74
C PRO A 82 -14.85 -1.73 13.08
N ASN A 83 -15.67 -2.78 13.12
CA ASN A 83 -15.78 -3.61 14.32
C ASN A 83 -14.47 -4.39 14.55
N ASN A 84 -14.07 -4.61 15.80
CA ASN A 84 -12.93 -5.44 16.20
C ASN A 84 -11.56 -4.97 15.66
N ILE A 85 -11.23 -3.70 15.85
CA ILE A 85 -9.89 -3.18 15.55
C ILE A 85 -8.92 -3.71 16.61
N LYS A 86 -7.84 -4.32 16.16
CA LYS A 86 -6.75 -4.82 17.00
C LYS A 86 -5.64 -3.80 17.02
N VAL A 87 -5.36 -3.27 18.20
CA VAL A 87 -4.23 -2.39 18.42
C VAL A 87 -3.06 -3.23 18.89
N CYS A 88 -1.89 -2.97 18.34
CA CYS A 88 -0.70 -3.76 18.62
C CYS A 88 0.53 -2.87 18.79
N LEU A 89 1.50 -3.41 19.53
CA LEU A 89 2.79 -2.79 19.74
C LEU A 89 3.79 -3.34 18.73
N ILE A 90 4.57 -2.45 18.12
CA ILE A 90 5.69 -2.81 17.25
C ILE A 90 6.99 -2.49 18.00
N PRO A 91 7.87 -3.48 18.24
CA PRO A 91 9.15 -3.21 18.86
C PRO A 91 10.04 -2.40 17.90
N GLY A 92 10.65 -1.33 18.41
CA GLY A 92 11.55 -0.46 17.65
C GLY A 92 11.54 0.99 18.14
N ASP A 93 12.67 1.66 17.99
CA ASP A 93 12.87 3.06 18.41
C ASP A 93 12.39 4.09 17.36
N GLU A 94 11.92 3.61 16.21
CA GLU A 94 11.32 4.46 15.18
C GLU A 94 10.10 5.21 15.73
N MET A 95 9.89 6.43 15.26
CA MET A 95 8.74 7.25 15.61
C MET A 95 7.67 7.08 14.52
N ASN A 96 7.01 5.92 14.49
CA ASN A 96 6.02 5.62 13.44
C ASN A 96 4.79 4.83 13.94
N ALA A 97 3.72 4.85 13.15
CA ALA A 97 2.60 3.94 13.28
C ALA A 97 2.22 3.41 11.90
N TYR A 98 1.61 2.23 11.88
CA TYR A 98 1.30 1.54 10.65
C TYR A 98 -0.09 0.92 10.75
N CYS A 99 -0.93 1.20 9.76
CA CYS A 99 -2.15 0.45 9.55
C CYS A 99 -1.89 -0.78 8.68
N PHE A 100 -2.35 -1.97 9.12
CA PHE A 100 -2.24 -3.19 8.32
C PHE A 100 -3.56 -3.97 8.27
N GLY A 101 -3.85 -4.50 7.08
CA GLY A 101 -5.08 -5.24 6.82
C GLY A 101 -6.32 -4.36 6.92
N ALA A 102 -7.46 -4.97 7.23
CA ALA A 102 -8.74 -4.26 7.37
C ALA A 102 -9.07 -3.89 8.83
N ARG A 103 -8.28 -4.34 9.81
CA ARG A 103 -8.65 -4.29 11.23
C ARG A 103 -7.47 -4.12 12.20
N SER A 104 -6.25 -3.84 11.76
CA SER A 104 -5.11 -3.77 12.67
C SER A 104 -4.34 -2.45 12.57
N ILE A 105 -3.95 -1.92 13.72
CA ILE A 105 -3.10 -0.73 13.85
C ILE A 105 -1.92 -1.11 14.75
N GLY A 106 -0.71 -0.89 14.26
CA GLY A 106 0.53 -1.04 15.02
C GLY A 106 1.13 0.31 15.35
N VAL A 107 1.50 0.51 16.60
CA VAL A 107 2.25 1.69 17.04
C VAL A 107 3.62 1.25 17.54
N THR A 108 4.67 1.93 17.09
CA THR A 108 6.05 1.64 17.51
C THR A 108 6.30 2.03 18.95
N GLU A 109 7.22 1.32 19.61
CA GLU A 109 7.65 1.66 20.97
C GLU A 109 8.26 3.06 21.08
N GLY A 110 9.01 3.49 20.06
CA GLY A 110 9.55 4.85 19.95
C GLY A 110 8.43 5.89 19.99
N ALA A 111 7.40 5.74 19.16
CA ALA A 111 6.25 6.64 19.13
C ALA A 111 5.51 6.70 20.48
N LEU A 112 5.45 5.60 21.23
CA LEU A 112 4.83 5.58 22.55
C LEU A 112 5.59 6.36 23.63
N ASN A 113 6.85 6.75 23.40
CA ASN A 113 7.58 7.61 24.32
C ASN A 113 7.14 9.09 24.23
N LEU A 114 6.37 9.46 23.19
CA LEU A 114 5.82 10.81 23.03
C LEU A 114 4.69 11.11 24.02
N ASP A 115 4.25 12.36 24.07
CA ASP A 115 3.12 12.75 24.92
C ASP A 115 1.81 12.07 24.49
N ASN A 116 0.90 11.88 25.45
CA ASN A 116 -0.37 11.15 25.21
C ASN A 116 -1.18 11.76 24.06
N ARG A 117 -1.17 13.08 23.91
CA ARG A 117 -1.97 13.78 22.88
C ARG A 117 -1.38 13.59 21.49
N THR A 118 -0.04 13.57 21.37
CA THR A 118 0.64 13.23 20.13
C THR A 118 0.39 11.78 19.73
N VAL A 119 0.45 10.84 20.68
CA VAL A 119 0.10 9.43 20.41
C VAL A 119 -1.36 9.30 19.96
N GLU A 120 -2.30 9.98 20.62
CA GLU A 120 -3.71 10.04 20.19
C GLU A 120 -3.86 10.61 18.77
N ALA A 121 -3.07 11.63 18.41
CA ALA A 121 -3.10 12.22 17.08
C ALA A 121 -2.62 11.26 15.99
N ILE A 122 -1.55 10.51 16.26
CA ILE A 122 -1.03 9.46 15.35
C ILE A 122 -2.06 8.34 15.20
N ILE A 123 -2.66 7.86 16.30
CA ILE A 123 -3.71 6.84 16.26
C ILE A 123 -4.94 7.33 15.48
N ALA A 124 -5.34 8.60 15.66
CA ALA A 124 -6.44 9.18 14.90
C ALA A 124 -6.13 9.20 13.39
N HIS A 125 -4.91 9.58 13.00
CA HIS A 125 -4.46 9.54 11.60
C HIS A 125 -4.55 8.11 11.01
N GLU A 126 -4.00 7.12 11.70
CA GLU A 126 -4.05 5.70 11.27
C GLU A 126 -5.49 5.15 11.21
N LEU A 127 -6.37 5.58 12.12
CA LEU A 127 -7.80 5.25 12.04
C LEU A 127 -8.46 5.85 10.80
N GLY A 128 -8.01 7.02 10.33
CA GLY A 128 -8.41 7.60 9.06
C GLY A 128 -8.10 6.68 7.88
N HIS A 129 -6.88 6.14 7.83
CA HIS A 129 -6.48 5.16 6.83
C HIS A 129 -7.31 3.87 6.88
N LEU A 130 -7.53 3.35 8.09
CA LEU A 130 -8.30 2.14 8.31
C LEU A 130 -9.77 2.30 7.89
N THR A 131 -10.40 3.43 8.25
CA THR A 131 -11.80 3.71 7.91
C THR A 131 -12.01 3.91 6.42
N ASN A 132 -11.03 4.48 5.71
CA ASN A 132 -11.08 4.62 4.25
C ASN A 132 -10.75 3.31 3.51
N GLY A 133 -10.05 2.37 4.17
CA GLY A 133 -9.63 1.09 3.58
C GLY A 133 -8.35 1.20 2.76
N ASP A 134 -7.44 2.11 3.14
CA ASP A 134 -6.22 2.39 2.37
C ASP A 134 -5.24 1.22 2.36
N SER A 135 -5.13 0.52 3.49
CA SER A 135 -4.29 -0.68 3.61
C SER A 135 -4.76 -1.80 2.68
N VAL A 136 -6.08 -2.00 2.57
CA VAL A 136 -6.69 -2.98 1.65
C VAL A 136 -6.44 -2.56 0.20
N LEU A 137 -6.63 -1.28 -0.13
CA LEU A 137 -6.35 -0.75 -1.45
C LEU A 137 -4.90 -0.96 -1.86
N ASN A 138 -3.95 -0.66 -0.96
CA ASN A 138 -2.52 -0.85 -1.24
C ASN A 138 -2.17 -2.32 -1.47
N MET A 139 -2.73 -3.23 -0.65
CA MET A 139 -2.57 -4.69 -0.86
C MET A 139 -3.08 -5.14 -2.23
N VAL A 140 -4.27 -4.68 -2.66
CA VAL A 140 -4.84 -5.00 -3.96
C VAL A 140 -3.97 -4.43 -5.10
N LEU A 141 -3.51 -3.19 -5.00
CA LEU A 141 -2.65 -2.56 -6.01
C LEU A 141 -1.31 -3.29 -6.17
N ILE A 142 -0.70 -3.72 -5.07
CA ILE A 142 0.55 -4.50 -5.10
C ILE A 142 0.33 -5.83 -5.81
N VAL A 143 -0.72 -6.57 -5.44
CA VAL A 143 -1.02 -7.87 -6.08
C VAL A 143 -1.37 -7.69 -7.55
N ASN A 144 -2.12 -6.64 -7.90
CA ASN A 144 -2.44 -6.35 -9.29
C ASN A 144 -1.19 -6.05 -10.13
N CYS A 145 -0.29 -5.21 -9.62
CA CYS A 145 0.98 -4.90 -10.28
C CYS A 145 1.85 -6.16 -10.46
N LEU A 146 2.02 -6.96 -9.40
CA LEU A 146 2.80 -8.20 -9.46
C LEU A 146 2.14 -9.25 -10.37
N GLY A 147 0.82 -9.34 -10.34
CA GLY A 147 0.02 -10.25 -11.17
C GLY A 147 0.18 -9.94 -12.65
N ILE A 148 0.06 -8.68 -13.05
CA ILE A 148 0.27 -8.25 -14.45
C ILE A 148 1.70 -8.58 -14.90
N ILE A 149 2.71 -8.31 -14.06
CA ILE A 149 4.10 -8.64 -14.37
C ILE A 149 4.30 -10.15 -14.52
N ALA A 150 3.69 -10.95 -13.65
CA ALA A 150 3.76 -12.40 -13.70
C ALA A 150 3.11 -12.96 -14.99
N VAL A 151 1.95 -12.42 -15.37
CA VAL A 151 1.26 -12.76 -16.63
C VAL A 151 2.13 -12.39 -17.83
N LEU A 152 2.72 -11.19 -17.86
CA LEU A 152 3.64 -10.78 -18.93
C LEU A 152 4.87 -11.69 -18.99
N ALA A 153 5.45 -12.06 -17.84
CA ALA A 153 6.57 -12.98 -17.79
C ALA A 153 6.20 -14.39 -18.30
N PHE A 154 5.00 -14.85 -17.98
CA PHE A 154 4.48 -16.12 -18.51
C PHE A 154 4.31 -16.08 -20.03
N TYR A 155 3.69 -15.02 -20.58
CA TYR A 155 3.57 -14.87 -22.03
C TYR A 155 4.93 -14.74 -22.71
N GLN A 156 5.89 -14.03 -22.10
CA GLN A 156 7.27 -13.95 -22.60
C GLN A 156 7.90 -15.34 -22.68
N PHE A 157 7.77 -16.15 -21.64
CA PHE A 157 8.27 -17.53 -21.62
C PHE A 157 7.57 -18.38 -22.70
N ALA A 158 6.24 -18.33 -22.78
CA ALA A 158 5.47 -19.10 -23.75
C ALA A 158 5.81 -18.73 -25.21
N LEU A 159 5.89 -17.44 -25.54
CA LEU A 159 6.25 -16.97 -26.88
C LEU A 159 7.66 -17.41 -27.29
N ILE A 160 8.62 -17.28 -26.37
CA ILE A 160 10.00 -17.73 -26.62
C ILE A 160 10.00 -19.25 -26.85
N ALA A 161 9.32 -20.02 -26.00
CA ALA A 161 9.21 -21.48 -26.17
C ALA A 161 8.58 -21.85 -27.52
N CYS A 162 7.50 -21.18 -27.94
CA CYS A 162 6.88 -21.38 -29.26
C CYS A 162 7.87 -21.12 -30.41
N VAL A 163 8.65 -20.04 -30.36
CA VAL A 163 9.67 -19.75 -31.38
C VAL A 163 10.70 -20.88 -31.46
N TYR A 164 11.17 -21.40 -30.33
CA TYR A 164 12.11 -22.52 -30.30
C TYR A 164 11.48 -23.82 -30.83
N ILE A 165 10.24 -24.13 -30.44
CA ILE A 165 9.51 -25.32 -30.90
C ILE A 165 9.29 -25.26 -32.42
N ILE A 166 8.82 -24.13 -32.94
CA ILE A 166 8.62 -23.92 -34.39
C ILE A 166 9.94 -24.12 -35.13
N MET A 167 11.04 -23.53 -34.64
CA MET A 167 12.35 -23.71 -35.25
C MET A 167 12.78 -25.18 -35.28
N VAL A 168 12.58 -25.93 -34.19
CA VAL A 168 12.87 -27.38 -34.14
C VAL A 168 12.04 -28.15 -35.17
N ILE A 169 10.74 -27.88 -35.27
CA ILE A 169 9.86 -28.52 -36.26
C ILE A 169 10.32 -28.20 -37.69
N CYS A 170 10.66 -26.94 -37.98
CA CYS A 170 11.17 -26.55 -39.29
C CYS A 170 12.49 -27.24 -39.64
N CYS A 171 13.38 -27.46 -38.65
CA CYS A 171 14.60 -28.24 -38.83
C CYS A 171 14.30 -29.73 -39.12
N MET A 172 13.33 -30.33 -38.41
CA MET A 172 12.94 -31.73 -38.64
C MET A 172 12.27 -31.95 -40.00
N MET A 173 11.51 -30.98 -40.50
CA MET A 173 10.88 -31.01 -41.82
C MET A 173 11.87 -30.71 -42.97
N GLY A 174 13.15 -30.45 -42.66
CA GLY A 174 14.18 -30.16 -43.67
C GLY A 174 14.11 -28.77 -44.29
N LEU A 175 13.22 -27.89 -43.78
CA LEU A 175 13.09 -26.50 -44.25
C LEU A 175 14.31 -25.65 -43.87
N PHE A 176 14.90 -25.95 -42.71
CA PHE A 176 16.17 -25.37 -42.25
C PHE A 176 17.15 -26.49 -41.89
N ARG A 177 18.43 -26.30 -42.20
CA ARG A 177 19.50 -27.14 -41.66
C ARG A 177 19.89 -26.62 -40.27
N PHE A 178 20.30 -27.49 -39.37
CA PHE A 178 20.99 -27.12 -38.12
C PHE A 178 22.29 -26.38 -38.45
N SER A 179 22.18 -25.08 -38.70
CA SER A 179 23.23 -24.20 -39.17
C SER A 179 23.24 -22.92 -38.35
N PHE A 180 24.37 -22.22 -38.34
CA PHE A 180 24.56 -20.94 -37.65
C PHE A 180 23.48 -19.91 -38.01
N ALA A 181 22.99 -19.91 -39.27
CA ALA A 181 21.93 -19.01 -39.72
C ALA A 181 20.61 -19.21 -38.96
N SER A 182 20.20 -20.46 -38.73
CA SER A 182 18.97 -20.78 -37.97
C SER A 182 19.07 -20.32 -36.51
N TYR A 183 20.21 -20.55 -35.88
CA TYR A 183 20.49 -20.06 -34.52
C TYR A 183 20.49 -18.53 -34.45
N PHE A 184 21.11 -17.86 -35.42
CA PHE A 184 21.15 -16.40 -35.48
C PHE A 184 19.75 -15.79 -35.63
N ILE A 185 18.90 -16.35 -36.50
CA ILE A 185 17.53 -15.88 -36.68
C ILE A 185 16.72 -16.06 -35.39
N THR A 186 16.74 -17.25 -34.79
CA THR A 186 16.02 -17.53 -33.53
C THR A 186 16.49 -16.64 -32.38
N SER A 187 17.80 -16.41 -32.26
CA SER A 187 18.36 -15.55 -31.21
C SER A 187 17.98 -14.08 -31.40
N LYS A 188 17.90 -13.58 -32.64
CA LYS A 188 17.42 -12.21 -32.92
C LYS A 188 15.92 -12.05 -32.63
N ILE A 189 15.10 -13.01 -33.05
CA ILE A 189 13.64 -12.97 -32.78
C ILE A 189 13.36 -13.05 -31.28
N SER A 190 13.94 -14.03 -30.59
CA SER A 190 13.78 -14.16 -29.13
C SER A 190 14.35 -12.96 -28.36
N GLY A 191 15.45 -12.37 -28.84
CA GLY A 191 16.00 -11.12 -28.31
C GLY A 191 15.02 -9.95 -28.46
N LEU A 192 14.37 -9.80 -29.62
CA LEU A 192 13.35 -8.78 -29.85
C LEU A 192 12.14 -8.98 -28.92
N ILE A 193 11.66 -10.21 -28.77
CA ILE A 193 10.55 -10.54 -27.85
C ILE A 193 10.92 -10.15 -26.42
N ARG A 194 12.13 -10.51 -25.95
CA ARG A 194 12.61 -10.12 -24.62
C ARG A 194 12.63 -8.60 -24.47
N PHE A 195 13.19 -7.88 -25.42
CA PHE A 195 13.26 -6.42 -25.38
C PHE A 195 11.86 -5.79 -25.24
N VAL A 196 10.91 -6.21 -26.08
CA VAL A 196 9.53 -5.67 -26.06
C VAL A 196 8.83 -6.01 -24.74
N MET A 197 8.96 -7.24 -24.24
CA MET A 197 8.30 -7.67 -23.00
C MET A 197 8.93 -7.03 -21.75
N GLU A 198 10.25 -6.84 -21.71
CA GLU A 198 10.91 -6.08 -20.63
C GLU A 198 10.50 -4.61 -20.64
N ALA A 199 10.39 -3.99 -21.84
CA ALA A 199 9.89 -2.63 -21.97
C ALA A 199 8.44 -2.53 -21.48
N ALA A 200 7.57 -3.47 -21.86
CA ALA A 200 6.18 -3.52 -21.39
C ALA A 200 6.08 -3.65 -19.86
N LYS A 201 6.84 -4.57 -19.25
CA LYS A 201 6.90 -4.72 -17.79
C LYS A 201 7.40 -3.44 -17.10
N THR A 202 8.41 -2.78 -17.66
CA THR A 202 8.92 -1.51 -17.14
C THR A 202 7.85 -0.41 -17.20
N ILE A 203 7.09 -0.32 -18.30
CA ILE A 203 5.99 0.64 -18.43
C ILE A 203 4.93 0.37 -17.37
N VAL A 204 4.50 -0.89 -17.19
CA VAL A 204 3.54 -1.27 -16.15
C VAL A 204 4.02 -0.84 -14.77
N LEU A 205 5.29 -1.09 -14.45
CA LEU A 205 5.89 -0.67 -13.17
C LEU A 205 5.84 0.85 -12.96
N GLN A 206 6.20 1.64 -13.97
CA GLN A 206 6.16 3.10 -13.88
C GLN A 206 4.74 3.63 -13.72
N VAL A 207 3.78 3.10 -14.48
CA VAL A 207 2.37 3.47 -14.38
C VAL A 207 1.82 3.12 -13.00
N SER A 208 2.04 1.89 -12.53
CA SER A 208 1.63 1.44 -11.20
C SER A 208 2.20 2.33 -10.11
N ARG A 209 3.48 2.70 -10.21
CA ARG A 209 4.13 3.64 -9.27
C ARG A 209 3.42 4.99 -9.23
N LEU A 210 3.10 5.57 -10.39
CA LEU A 210 2.41 6.86 -10.47
C LEU A 210 1.01 6.78 -9.86
N VAL A 211 0.28 5.70 -10.14
CA VAL A 211 -1.07 5.46 -9.60
C VAL A 211 -1.03 5.29 -8.09
N ILE A 212 -0.15 4.43 -7.57
CA ILE A 212 -0.01 4.19 -6.12
C ILE A 212 0.39 5.48 -5.40
N SER A 213 1.36 6.23 -5.94
CA SER A 213 1.76 7.51 -5.38
C SER A 213 0.62 8.54 -5.38
N ALA A 214 -0.14 8.65 -6.48
CA ALA A 214 -1.26 9.59 -6.57
C ALA A 214 -2.39 9.23 -5.59
N LEU A 215 -2.73 7.95 -5.47
CA LEU A 215 -3.73 7.47 -4.53
C LEU A 215 -3.28 7.63 -3.08
N GLY A 216 -2.00 7.33 -2.80
CA GLY A 216 -1.34 7.52 -1.51
C GLY A 216 -1.39 8.96 -1.04
N ARG A 217 -0.99 9.93 -1.88
CA ARG A 217 -1.10 11.36 -1.55
C ARG A 217 -2.53 11.76 -1.13
N ARG A 218 -3.53 11.31 -1.89
CA ARG A 218 -4.93 11.60 -1.59
C ARG A 218 -5.41 10.92 -0.29
N SER A 219 -4.88 9.74 0.01
CA SER A 219 -5.17 8.99 1.23
C SER A 219 -4.62 9.72 2.46
N GLU A 220 -3.37 10.17 2.42
CA GLU A 220 -2.70 10.94 3.49
C GLU A 220 -3.48 12.21 3.84
N PHE A 221 -3.89 13.00 2.85
CA PHE A 221 -4.69 14.21 3.09
C PHE A 221 -6.06 13.93 3.72
N MET A 222 -6.65 12.76 3.47
CA MET A 222 -7.91 12.36 4.10
C MET A 222 -7.69 11.89 5.53
N ALA A 223 -6.60 11.17 5.80
CA ALA A 223 -6.21 10.75 7.15
C ALA A 223 -5.84 11.95 8.03
N ASP A 224 -5.09 12.92 7.50
CA ASP A 224 -4.80 14.20 8.15
C ASP A 224 -6.09 14.97 8.49
N ARG A 225 -7.03 15.04 7.54
CA ARG A 225 -8.34 15.66 7.76
C ARG A 225 -9.15 14.92 8.81
N PHE A 226 -9.10 13.59 8.84
CA PHE A 226 -9.78 12.80 9.85
C PHE A 226 -9.25 13.07 11.26
N ALA A 227 -7.93 13.11 11.44
CA ALA A 227 -7.31 13.47 12.71
C ALA A 227 -7.61 14.92 13.11
N ALA A 228 -7.60 15.84 12.14
CA ALA A 228 -7.97 17.23 12.34
C ALA A 228 -9.44 17.37 12.76
N ASP A 229 -10.33 16.59 12.15
CA ASP A 229 -11.76 16.58 12.49
C ASP A 229 -11.95 16.21 13.97
N MET A 230 -11.21 15.20 14.44
CA MET A 230 -11.17 14.79 15.85
C MET A 230 -10.43 15.78 16.77
N GLY A 231 -10.01 16.95 16.29
CA GLY A 231 -9.35 17.99 17.10
C GLY A 231 -7.88 17.71 17.43
N TYR A 232 -7.23 16.81 16.67
CA TYR A 232 -5.82 16.46 16.86
C TYR A 232 -4.87 17.16 15.88
N ALA A 233 -5.36 18.13 15.10
CA ALA A 233 -4.59 18.83 14.06
C ALA A 233 -3.26 19.43 14.58
N PHE A 234 -3.31 20.12 15.72
CA PHE A 234 -2.14 20.77 16.32
C PHE A 234 -1.04 19.77 16.68
N TYR A 235 -1.39 18.68 17.34
CA TYR A 235 -0.46 17.65 17.78
C TYR A 235 0.14 16.89 16.59
N LEU A 236 -0.69 16.56 15.59
CA LEU A 236 -0.23 15.91 14.37
C LEU A 236 0.75 16.80 13.59
N ARG A 237 0.47 18.10 13.46
CA ARG A 237 1.38 19.05 12.81
C ARG A 237 2.74 19.10 13.50
N ARG A 238 2.75 19.24 14.83
CA ARG A 238 3.99 19.31 15.62
C ARG A 238 4.80 18.01 15.56
N PHE A 239 4.11 16.86 15.49
CA PHE A 239 4.76 15.58 15.26
C PHE A 239 5.44 15.53 13.89
N LEU A 240 4.71 15.91 12.83
CA LEU A 240 5.23 15.93 11.47
C LEU A 240 6.42 16.91 11.33
N GLU A 241 6.34 18.11 11.90
CA GLU A 241 7.44 19.09 11.90
C GLU A 241 8.73 18.59 12.57
N ARG A 242 8.62 17.65 13.52
CA ARG A 242 9.76 17.19 14.34
C ARG A 242 10.33 15.85 13.91
N PHE A 243 9.51 14.96 13.38
CA PHE A 243 9.88 13.56 13.15
C PHE A 243 9.68 13.10 11.70
N ALA A 244 8.96 13.86 10.85
CA ALA A 244 8.88 13.50 9.44
C ALA A 244 10.22 13.83 8.76
N PRO A 245 10.89 12.85 8.11
CA PRO A 245 12.09 13.14 7.35
C PRO A 245 11.75 14.06 6.17
N ASP A 246 12.56 15.11 5.97
CA ASP A 246 12.50 15.89 4.74
C ASP A 246 12.73 14.93 3.56
N THR A 247 11.73 14.85 2.68
CA THR A 247 11.61 13.90 1.55
C THR A 247 12.83 13.92 0.61
N GLY A 248 13.90 13.23 1.00
CA GLY A 248 15.15 13.17 0.24
C GLY A 248 15.98 11.90 0.41
N ALA A 249 15.69 11.02 1.37
CA ALA A 249 16.52 9.84 1.62
C ALA A 249 15.71 8.61 2.05
N SER A 250 15.34 7.76 1.10
CA SER A 250 14.91 6.38 1.39
C SER A 250 15.01 5.51 0.12
N GLY A 251 16.02 4.62 0.12
CA GLY A 251 16.09 3.30 -0.54
C GLY A 251 15.73 3.13 -2.03
N GLN A 252 16.72 2.71 -2.83
CA GLN A 252 16.58 2.26 -4.23
C GLN A 252 15.85 0.91 -4.43
N THR A 253 15.06 0.43 -3.47
CA THR A 253 14.47 -0.92 -3.51
C THR A 253 13.01 -0.88 -3.99
N PHE A 254 12.61 -1.83 -4.83
CA PHE A 254 11.23 -1.95 -5.37
C PHE A 254 10.13 -1.85 -4.30
N LEU A 255 10.38 -2.40 -3.11
CA LEU A 255 9.45 -2.31 -1.98
C LEU A 255 9.46 -0.95 -1.27
N SER A 256 10.61 -0.29 -1.07
CA SER A 256 10.64 1.04 -0.43
C SER A 256 9.93 2.09 -1.28
N VAL A 257 10.05 1.99 -2.60
CA VAL A 257 9.34 2.86 -3.55
C VAL A 257 7.82 2.64 -3.57
N LEU A 258 7.35 1.43 -3.23
CA LEU A 258 5.93 1.11 -3.03
C LEU A 258 5.38 1.61 -1.69
N TYR A 259 6.26 1.82 -0.71
CA TYR A 259 5.90 2.31 0.64
C TYR A 259 6.15 3.82 0.83
N ASP A 260 6.95 4.47 -0.02
CA ASP A 260 7.14 5.94 -0.03
C ASP A 260 5.99 6.64 -0.75
N THR A 261 4.84 6.69 -0.07
CA THR A 261 3.59 7.30 -0.58
C THR A 261 3.30 8.70 -0.03
N HIS A 262 4.18 9.24 0.83
CA HIS A 262 3.90 10.50 1.51
C HIS A 262 4.02 11.71 0.57
N PRO A 263 2.99 12.59 0.49
CA PRO A 263 3.12 13.89 -0.16
C PRO A 263 4.15 14.75 0.58
N SER A 264 4.63 15.81 -0.08
CA SER A 264 5.56 16.75 0.55
C SER A 264 4.99 17.28 1.87
N LEU A 265 5.83 17.24 2.91
CA LEU A 265 5.51 17.65 4.27
C LEU A 265 4.87 19.05 4.34
N ALA A 266 5.40 19.98 3.54
CA ALA A 266 4.89 21.35 3.46
C ALA A 266 3.42 21.44 3.02
N LEU A 267 2.97 20.59 2.08
CA LEU A 267 1.58 20.59 1.62
C LEU A 267 0.63 20.02 2.68
N ARG A 268 1.07 18.99 3.42
CA ARG A 268 0.29 18.42 4.54
C ARG A 268 0.08 19.45 5.64
N ILE A 269 1.16 20.15 6.02
CA ILE A 269 1.12 21.21 7.03
C ILE A 269 0.23 22.37 6.57
N GLN A 270 0.33 22.80 5.31
CA GLN A 270 -0.53 23.86 4.76
C GLN A 270 -2.02 23.47 4.83
N GLN A 271 -2.35 22.21 4.49
CA GLN A 271 -3.73 21.74 4.57
C GLN A 271 -4.23 21.70 6.01
N LEU A 272 -3.44 21.18 6.95
CA LEU A 272 -3.79 21.18 8.38
C LEU A 272 -4.04 22.60 8.90
N ASN A 273 -3.20 23.57 8.52
CA ASN A 273 -3.38 24.98 8.88
C ASN A 273 -4.66 25.58 8.28
N SER A 274 -5.03 25.18 7.05
CA SER A 274 -6.27 25.65 6.42
C SER A 274 -7.52 25.12 7.13
N ILE A 275 -7.51 23.87 7.59
CA ILE A 275 -8.61 23.24 8.32
C ILE A 275 -8.77 23.93 9.69
N ASP A 276 -7.66 24.20 10.38
CA ASP A 276 -7.68 24.88 11.67
C ASP A 276 -8.21 26.32 11.55
N LYS A 277 -7.77 27.06 10.51
CA LYS A 277 -8.32 28.39 10.19
C LYS A 277 -9.81 28.38 9.90
N GLN A 278 -10.31 27.39 9.16
CA GLN A 278 -11.75 27.25 8.89
C GLN A 278 -12.56 26.96 10.15
N ARG A 279 -12.00 26.23 11.12
CA ARG A 279 -12.65 26.00 12.43
C ARG A 279 -12.67 27.22 13.33
N MET A 280 -11.66 28.08 13.22
CA MET A 280 -11.60 29.35 13.96
C MET A 280 -12.51 30.44 13.37
N LEU A 281 -13.05 30.25 12.16
CA LEU A 281 -13.98 31.17 11.48
C LEU A 281 -15.36 30.52 11.25
N PRO A 282 -16.14 30.18 12.30
CA PRO A 282 -17.46 29.58 12.10
C PRO A 282 -18.53 30.53 11.53
N TRP A 283 -18.25 31.85 11.36
CA TRP A 283 -19.25 32.85 10.94
C TRP A 283 -18.74 33.78 9.82
N ALA A 284 -18.60 33.26 8.60
CA ALA A 284 -18.51 34.09 7.39
C ALA A 284 -19.47 33.55 6.33
#